data_AF-R6CUG7-F1
#
_entry.id   AF-R6CUG7-F1
#
_cell.length_a   1.000
_cell.length_b   1.000
_cell.length_c   1.000
_cell.angle_alpha   90.00
_cell.angle_beta   90.00
_cell.angle_gamma   90.00
#
_symmetry.space_group_name_H-M   'P 1'
#
loop_
_entity.id
_entity.type
_entity.pdbx_description
1 polymer ?
#
loop_
_entity_poly.entity_id
_entity_poly.type
_entity_poly.pdbx_seq_one_letter_code
_entity_poly.pdbx_strand_id
1 'polypeptide(L)'
;MDNGKSWKINIESSLNVPSTTVEAIGDIIDHWIVDIKDMNPLIYKAYTGKDNAAVIGNLRYLLSKNARITVRVPLIPDFNTDADVENSVNALKKMGVTNMDRFSYIIKMH
;
A
#
# COMPACT_ATOMS: atom_id res chain seq x y z
N MET A 1 15.05 19.69 -3.13
CA MET A 1 14.82 21.12 -3.40
C MET A 1 13.48 21.43 -2.78
N ASP A 2 13.38 22.53 -2.03
CA ASP A 2 12.11 22.98 -1.48
C ASP A 2 11.34 23.66 -2.61
N ASN A 3 10.22 23.09 -3.03
CA ASN A 3 9.47 23.54 -4.22
C ASN A 3 8.64 24.81 -3.93
N GLY A 4 8.88 25.49 -2.81
CA GLY A 4 8.10 26.65 -2.35
C GLY A 4 6.70 26.26 -1.84
N LYS A 5 6.49 24.98 -1.50
CA LYS A 5 5.21 24.51 -0.94
C LYS A 5 5.18 24.78 0.56
N SER A 6 4.22 25.58 1.01
CA SER A 6 3.98 25.84 2.43
C SER A 6 3.32 24.67 3.19
N TRP A 7 2.82 23.66 2.47
CA TRP A 7 2.10 22.52 3.03
C TRP A 7 2.81 21.22 2.66
N LYS A 8 2.94 20.33 3.64
CA LYS A 8 3.27 18.92 3.41
C LYS A 8 1.99 18.13 3.15
N ILE A 9 1.93 17.43 2.03
CA ILE A 9 0.77 16.66 1.61
C ILE A 9 1.09 15.18 1.77
N ASN A 10 0.47 14.56 2.76
CA ASN A 10 0.53 13.12 2.97
C ASN A 10 -0.80 12.50 2.52
N ILE A 11 -0.76 11.36 1.84
CA ILE A 11 -1.96 10.63 1.43
C ILE A 11 -1.95 9.22 1.99
N GLU A 12 -3.08 8.79 2.55
CA GLU A 12 -3.34 7.40 2.90
C GLU A 12 -4.30 6.80 1.87
N SER A 13 -3.92 5.68 1.25
CA SER A 13 -4.72 5.05 0.20
C SER A 13 -4.47 3.55 0.11
N SER A 14 -5.48 2.81 -0.35
CA SER A 14 -5.30 1.40 -0.76
C SER A 14 -4.71 1.26 -2.17
N LEU A 15 -4.52 2.38 -2.89
CA LEU A 15 -3.81 2.48 -4.18
C LEU A 15 -4.40 1.66 -5.34
N ASN A 16 -5.63 1.13 -5.19
CA ASN A 16 -6.34 0.39 -6.24
C ASN A 16 -7.13 1.35 -7.15
N VAL A 17 -6.40 2.13 -7.93
CA VAL A 17 -6.92 3.17 -8.83
C VAL A 17 -6.21 3.09 -10.19
N PRO A 18 -6.76 3.69 -11.26
CA PRO A 18 -6.04 3.79 -12.54
C PRO A 18 -4.66 4.43 -12.34
N SER A 19 -3.64 3.93 -13.06
CA SER A 19 -2.26 4.42 -12.90
C SER A 19 -2.14 5.92 -13.22
N THR A 20 -2.93 6.40 -14.18
CA THR A 20 -3.03 7.82 -14.55
C THR A 20 -3.34 8.72 -13.35
N THR A 21 -4.12 8.24 -12.37
CA THR A 21 -4.41 8.99 -11.15
C THR A 21 -3.18 9.14 -10.27
N VAL A 22 -2.41 8.07 -10.10
CA VAL A 22 -1.17 8.08 -9.30
C VAL A 22 -0.08 8.89 -10.00
N GLU A 23 0.03 8.75 -11.32
CA GLU A 23 0.96 9.52 -12.16
C GLU A 23 0.68 11.03 -12.06
N ALA A 24 -0.59 11.45 -12.11
CA ALA A 24 -0.97 12.85 -12.09
C ALA A 24 -0.64 13.58 -10.77
N ILE A 25 -0.61 12.86 -9.64
CA ILE A 25 -0.35 13.45 -8.32
C ILE A 25 0.97 13.01 -7.69
N GLY A 26 1.71 12.08 -8.33
CA GLY A 26 2.93 11.47 -7.80
C GLY A 26 3.94 12.47 -7.24
N ASP A 27 4.22 13.52 -8.03
CA ASP A 27 5.20 14.57 -7.69
C ASP A 27 4.64 15.65 -6.74
N ILE A 28 3.33 15.60 -6.45
CA ILE A 28 2.66 16.52 -5.54
C ILE A 28 2.74 16.02 -4.10
N ILE A 29 2.72 14.71 -3.90
CA ILE A 29 2.63 14.05 -2.60
C ILE A 29 4.02 13.90 -1.96
N ASP A 30 4.16 14.37 -0.73
CA ASP A 30 5.40 14.29 0.04
C ASP A 30 5.60 12.93 0.72
N HIS A 31 4.51 12.26 1.12
CA HIS A 31 4.55 10.94 1.74
C HIS A 31 3.28 10.13 1.43
N TRP A 32 3.49 8.94 0.90
CA TRP A 32 2.45 7.94 0.69
C TRP A 32 2.37 6.98 1.87
N ILE A 33 1.17 6.77 2.39
CA ILE A 33 0.84 5.69 3.33
C ILE A 33 -0.06 4.73 2.56
N VAL A 34 0.45 3.53 2.30
CA VAL A 34 -0.21 2.58 1.40
C VAL A 34 -0.58 1.31 2.15
N ASP A 35 -1.87 1.03 2.22
CA ASP A 35 -2.37 -0.21 2.78
C ASP A 35 -2.32 -1.34 1.74
N ILE A 36 -1.44 -2.31 1.95
CA ILE A 36 -1.36 -3.54 1.15
C ILE A 36 -2.02 -4.66 1.96
N LYS A 37 -3.28 -4.95 1.63
CA LYS A 37 -4.12 -5.89 2.38
C LYS A 37 -3.60 -7.33 2.34
N ASP A 38 -3.15 -7.76 1.16
CA ASP A 38 -2.41 -9.00 0.97
C ASP A 38 -1.73 -9.00 -0.42
N MET A 39 -0.55 -9.61 -0.53
CA MET A 39 0.14 -9.80 -1.81
C MET A 39 -0.37 -11.00 -2.59
N ASN A 40 -1.05 -11.95 -1.94
CA ASN A 40 -1.77 -13.03 -2.58
C ASN A 40 -3.06 -12.48 -3.22
N PRO A 41 -3.22 -12.57 -4.55
CA PRO A 41 -4.40 -12.03 -5.23
C PRO A 41 -5.72 -12.69 -4.80
N LEU A 42 -5.69 -13.95 -4.36
CA LEU A 42 -6.89 -14.65 -3.91
C LEU A 42 -7.37 -14.13 -2.57
N ILE A 43 -6.46 -13.95 -1.60
CA ILE A 43 -6.76 -13.38 -0.29
C ILE A 43 -7.20 -11.92 -0.44
N TYR A 44 -6.46 -11.14 -1.22
CA TYR A 44 -6.80 -9.74 -1.50
C TYR A 44 -8.20 -9.62 -2.10
N LYS A 45 -8.54 -10.48 -3.09
CA LYS A 45 -9.86 -10.48 -3.73
C LYS A 45 -10.96 -10.95 -2.78
N ALA A 46 -10.69 -11.94 -1.93
CA ALA A 46 -11.64 -12.38 -0.92
C ALA A 46 -12.01 -11.24 0.03
N TYR A 47 -11.03 -10.45 0.47
CA TYR A 47 -11.26 -9.32 1.38
C TYR A 47 -11.89 -8.09 0.70
N THR A 48 -11.37 -7.69 -0.47
CA THR A 48 -11.73 -6.41 -1.11
C THR A 48 -12.79 -6.51 -2.20
N GLY A 49 -13.05 -7.71 -2.71
CA GLY A 49 -13.85 -7.93 -3.92
C GLY A 49 -13.18 -7.47 -5.22
N LYS A 50 -11.90 -7.07 -5.19
CA LYS A 50 -11.15 -6.52 -6.35
C LYS A 50 -9.86 -7.30 -6.60
N ASP A 51 -9.32 -7.15 -7.80
CA ASP A 51 -7.98 -7.66 -8.15
C ASP A 51 -6.88 -6.71 -7.61
N ASN A 52 -5.69 -7.23 -7.34
CA ASN A 52 -4.57 -6.47 -6.77
C ASN A 52 -3.54 -5.97 -7.79
N ALA A 53 -3.69 -6.27 -9.09
CA ALA A 53 -2.72 -5.90 -10.12
C ALA A 53 -2.50 -4.38 -10.21
N ALA A 54 -3.56 -3.58 -10.10
CA ALA A 54 -3.45 -2.12 -10.14
C ALA A 54 -2.66 -1.59 -8.92
N VAL A 55 -2.93 -2.12 -7.72
CA VAL A 55 -2.19 -1.77 -6.50
C VAL A 55 -0.70 -2.07 -6.66
N ILE A 56 -0.39 -3.27 -7.15
CA ILE A 56 1.00 -3.72 -7.36
C ILE A 56 1.70 -2.86 -8.42
N GLY A 57 1.01 -2.55 -9.53
CA GLY A 57 1.54 -1.68 -10.59
C GLY A 57 1.82 -0.27 -10.08
N ASN A 58 0.88 0.32 -9.36
CA ASN A 58 1.03 1.66 -8.79
C ASN A 58 2.12 1.72 -7.72
N LEU A 59 2.24 0.70 -6.87
CA LEU A 59 3.32 0.63 -5.89
C LEU A 59 4.69 0.54 -6.56
N ARG A 60 4.85 -0.28 -7.61
CA ARG A 60 6.09 -0.34 -8.40
C ARG A 60 6.41 1.01 -9.04
N TYR A 61 5.40 1.69 -9.59
CA TYR A 61 5.58 3.02 -10.16
C TYR A 61 6.13 4.00 -9.11
N LEU A 62 5.50 4.09 -7.93
CA LEU A 62 5.95 4.98 -6.86
C LEU A 62 7.38 4.64 -6.37
N LEU A 63 7.70 3.35 -6.22
CA LEU A 63 9.05 2.89 -5.88
C LEU A 63 10.07 3.29 -6.95
N SER A 64 9.73 3.16 -8.24
CA SER A 64 10.61 3.58 -9.34
C SER A 64 10.90 5.08 -9.36
N LYS A 65 10.01 5.89 -8.77
CA LYS A 65 10.16 7.34 -8.60
C LYS A 65 10.90 7.71 -7.32
N ASN A 66 11.37 6.74 -6.53
CA ASN A 66 11.93 6.95 -5.19
C ASN A 66 10.99 7.75 -4.28
N ALA A 67 9.67 7.59 -4.47
CA ALA A 67 8.70 8.25 -3.62
C ALA A 67 8.90 7.82 -2.16
N ARG A 68 8.64 8.74 -1.21
CA ARG A 68 8.61 8.40 0.21
C ARG A 68 7.32 7.65 0.49
N ILE A 69 7.44 6.39 0.91
CA ILE A 69 6.29 5.49 1.14
C ILE A 69 6.44 4.81 2.50
N THR A 70 5.34 4.70 3.26
CA THR A 70 5.16 3.71 4.32
C THR A 70 4.13 2.71 3.84
N VAL A 71 4.52 1.43 3.75
CA VAL A 71 3.57 0.36 3.43
C VAL A 71 3.03 -0.26 4.70
N ARG A 72 1.71 -0.35 4.82
CA ARG A 72 1.03 -0.95 5.96
C ARG A 72 0.47 -2.31 5.54
N VAL A 73 0.75 -3.34 6.34
CA VAL A 73 0.31 -4.72 6.07
C VAL A 73 -0.55 -5.20 7.24
N PRO A 74 -1.88 -5.26 7.08
CA PRO A 74 -2.77 -5.68 8.16
C PRO A 74 -2.88 -7.19 8.28
N LEU A 75 -2.94 -7.68 9.52
CA LEU A 75 -3.59 -8.95 9.86
C LEU A 75 -5.10 -8.69 9.90
N ILE A 76 -5.83 -9.38 9.03
CA ILE A 76 -7.27 -9.22 8.81
C ILE A 76 -7.95 -10.51 9.25
N PRO A 77 -8.70 -10.51 10.38
CA PRO A 77 -9.41 -11.69 10.84
C PRO A 77 -10.31 -12.28 9.74
N ASP A 78 -10.36 -13.61 9.66
CA ASP A 78 -11.11 -14.40 8.67
C ASP A 78 -10.62 -14.33 7.21
N PHE A 79 -9.62 -13.49 6.91
CA PHE A 79 -9.09 -13.36 5.54
C PHE A 79 -7.64 -13.79 5.39
N ASN A 80 -6.77 -13.42 6.32
CA ASN A 80 -5.37 -13.81 6.27
C ASN A 80 -4.82 -14.23 7.64
N THR A 81 -3.71 -14.93 7.61
CA THR A 81 -2.99 -15.41 8.80
C THR A 81 -1.69 -14.65 8.99
N ASP A 82 -1.04 -14.81 10.15
CA ASP A 82 0.32 -14.27 10.35
C ASP A 82 1.30 -14.76 9.27
N ALA A 83 1.16 -16.00 8.80
CA ALA A 83 2.00 -16.54 7.73
C ALA A 83 1.75 -15.82 6.38
N ASP A 84 0.51 -15.47 6.08
CA ASP A 84 0.16 -14.69 4.88
C ASP A 84 0.69 -13.25 4.95
N VAL A 85 0.62 -12.64 6.14
CA VAL A 85 1.23 -11.34 6.43
C VAL A 85 2.75 -11.39 6.25
N GLU A 86 3.42 -12.42 6.76
CA GLU A 86 4.87 -12.63 6.54
C GLU A 86 5.20 -12.79 5.06
N ASN A 87 4.42 -13.59 4.33
CA ASN A 87 4.60 -13.80 2.89
C ASN A 87 4.44 -12.48 2.12
N SER A 88 3.43 -11.68 2.46
CA SER A 88 3.21 -10.35 1.90
C SER A 88 4.38 -9.41 2.18
N VAL A 89 4.87 -9.37 3.42
CA VAL A 89 6.03 -8.55 3.78
C VAL A 89 7.28 -8.99 3.04
N ASN A 90 7.53 -10.28 2.91
CA ASN A 90 8.69 -10.80 2.17
C ASN A 90 8.62 -10.44 0.67
N ALA A 91 7.44 -10.50 0.07
CA ALA A 91 7.22 -10.06 -1.31
C ALA A 91 7.44 -8.55 -1.48
N LEU A 92 6.97 -7.73 -0.54
CA LEU A 92 7.17 -6.28 -0.54
C LEU A 92 8.64 -5.89 -0.36
N LYS A 93 9.37 -6.57 0.54
CA LYS A 93 10.83 -6.42 0.68
C LYS A 93 11.56 -6.71 -0.63
N LYS A 94 11.24 -7.84 -1.28
CA LYS A 94 11.80 -8.20 -2.60
C LYS A 94 11.45 -7.18 -3.69
N MET A 95 10.34 -6.45 -3.55
CA MET A 95 9.95 -5.38 -4.46
C MET A 95 10.72 -4.07 -4.23
N GLY A 96 11.44 -3.94 -3.10
CA GLY A 96 12.20 -2.74 -2.76
C GLY A 96 11.53 -1.85 -1.72
N VAL A 97 10.46 -2.30 -1.06
CA VAL A 97 9.85 -1.58 0.06
C VAL A 97 10.75 -1.68 1.29
N THR A 98 11.15 -0.53 1.85
CA THR A 98 12.07 -0.45 2.99
C THR A 98 11.40 -0.01 4.30
N ASN A 99 10.30 0.73 4.22
CA ASN A 99 9.56 1.21 5.39
C ASN A 99 8.18 0.56 5.46
N MET A 100 7.97 -0.27 6.47
CA MET A 100 6.74 -1.04 6.65
C MET A 100 6.23 -0.96 8.09
N ASP A 101 4.91 -1.00 8.21
CA ASP A 101 4.19 -1.09 9.47
C ASP A 101 3.21 -2.28 9.41
N ARG A 102 3.19 -3.09 10.46
CA ARG A 102 2.33 -4.26 10.59
C ARG A 102 1.38 -4.04 11.75
N PHE A 103 0.11 -4.34 11.54
CA PHE A 103 -0.92 -4.07 12.53
C PHE A 103 -2.09 -5.03 12.36
N SER A 104 -2.94 -5.15 13.37
CA SER A 104 -4.10 -6.04 13.33
C SER A 104 -5.38 -5.23 13.24
N TYR A 105 -6.33 -5.69 12.42
CA TYR A 105 -7.67 -5.12 12.39
C TYR A 105 -8.46 -5.52 13.62
N ILE A 106 -9.16 -4.55 14.19
CA ILE A 106 -10.04 -4.75 15.34
C ILE A 106 -11.47 -4.84 14.80
N ILE A 107 -12.10 -6.02 14.93
CA ILE A 107 -13.53 -6.16 14.70
C ILE A 107 -14.25 -5.59 15.92
N LYS A 108 -14.96 -4.48 15.74
CA LYS A 108 -15.89 -3.97 16.75
C LYS A 108 -17.27 -4.57 16.48
N MET A 109 -17.74 -5.42 17.39
CA MET A 109 -19.14 -5.84 17.40
C MET A 109 -19.98 -4.66 17.90
N HIS A 110 -20.99 -4.27 17.11
CA HIS A 110 -22.01 -3.30 17.49
C HIS A 110 -23.27 -4.02 17.96
#